data_AF-A0A7S4N733-F1
#
_entry.id   AF-A0A7S4N733-F1
#
_cell.length_a   1.000
_cell.length_b   1.000
_cell.length_c   1.000
_cell.angle_alpha   90.00
_cell.angle_beta   90.00
_cell.angle_gamma   90.00
#
_symmetry.space_group_name_H-M   'P 1'
#
loop_
_entity.id
_entity.type
_entity.pdbx_description
1 polymer ?
#
loop_
_entity_poly.entity_id
_entity_poly.type
_entity_poly.pdbx_seq_one_letter_code
_entity_poly.pdbx_strand_id
1 'polypeptide(L)'
;MVWGLVQSFKAAAKYRGGWRGLLEHMYTNGDYPFKFGTYMGCDAGGNRYYENRVDYPFGQHRWVEPGDIHNFDSSSISPEWQCWMTSMNDVPPSQEEAFIESKMAAVPSMCRSDAPVSTNVGHQQQTYNFHHLHNLSQVRSRGYNIGNPIVGLPPGVKDSYYTQPGSPYNDASIEERVPIGDLDEATGGGRPFKSDKWKERLRTSEEKAAIAAAQEAEAKRTLDAAQAAQKGRIAAMRGRGAGTVRP
;
A
#
# COMPACT_ATOMS: atom_id res chain seq x y z
N MET A 1 -47.10 23.15 -19.33
CA MET A 1 -45.85 22.82 -20.07
C MET A 1 -44.79 23.92 -19.98
N VAL A 2 -45.08 25.18 -20.34
CA VAL A 2 -44.07 26.26 -20.36
C VAL A 2 -43.44 26.55 -18.98
N TRP A 3 -44.22 26.53 -17.90
CA TRP A 3 -43.72 26.84 -16.55
C TRP A 3 -42.67 25.82 -16.05
N GLY A 4 -42.89 24.52 -16.28
CA GLY A 4 -41.92 23.49 -15.93
C GLY A 4 -40.60 23.65 -16.69
N LEU A 5 -40.70 24.00 -17.97
CA LEU A 5 -39.54 24.25 -18.84
C LEU A 5 -38.69 25.41 -18.30
N VAL A 6 -39.33 26.52 -17.92
CA VAL A 6 -38.63 27.68 -17.32
C VAL A 6 -37.96 27.31 -16.00
N GLN A 7 -38.58 26.48 -15.17
CA GLN A 7 -37.98 26.02 -13.91
C GLN A 7 -36.77 25.12 -14.15
N SER A 8 -36.83 24.20 -15.12
CA SER A 8 -35.70 23.34 -15.50
C SER A 8 -34.51 24.16 -16.00
N PHE A 9 -34.76 25.18 -16.83
CA PHE A 9 -33.71 26.10 -17.30
C PHE A 9 -33.07 26.90 -16.15
N LYS A 10 -33.89 27.42 -15.22
CA LYS A 10 -33.38 28.13 -14.04
C LYS A 10 -32.54 27.22 -13.13
N ALA A 11 -33.00 26.00 -12.89
CA ALA A 11 -32.29 25.01 -12.10
C ALA A 11 -30.96 24.63 -12.76
N ALA A 12 -30.95 24.40 -14.07
CA ALA A 12 -29.75 24.07 -14.84
C ALA A 12 -28.74 25.22 -14.87
N ALA A 13 -29.20 26.47 -15.08
CA ALA A 13 -28.35 27.65 -15.02
C ALA A 13 -27.71 27.82 -13.63
N LYS A 14 -28.45 27.55 -12.55
CA LYS A 14 -27.91 27.60 -11.19
C LYS A 14 -26.87 26.50 -10.93
N TYR A 15 -27.19 25.27 -11.36
CA TYR A 15 -26.32 24.10 -11.16
C TYR A 15 -24.96 24.27 -11.85
N ARG A 16 -24.95 24.82 -13.07
CA ARG A 16 -23.73 24.97 -13.89
C ARG A 16 -23.02 26.31 -13.76
N GLY A 17 -23.39 27.13 -12.78
CA GLY A 17 -22.70 28.40 -12.51
C GLY A 17 -23.00 29.50 -13.54
N GLY A 18 -24.12 29.43 -14.24
CA GLY A 18 -24.62 30.50 -15.11
C GLY A 18 -24.95 30.07 -16.54
N TRP A 19 -25.23 31.06 -17.38
CA TRP A 19 -25.67 30.86 -18.77
C TRP A 19 -24.59 30.25 -19.67
N ARG A 20 -23.32 30.56 -19.43
CA ARG A 20 -22.21 30.00 -20.21
C ARG A 20 -22.12 28.48 -20.05
N GLY A 21 -22.08 27.99 -18.80
CA GLY A 21 -22.02 26.56 -18.52
C GLY A 21 -23.27 25.81 -18.96
N LEU A 22 -24.44 26.46 -18.91
CA LEU A 22 -25.68 25.90 -19.45
C LEU A 22 -25.63 25.73 -20.98
N LEU A 23 -25.20 26.77 -21.71
CA LEU A 23 -25.10 26.72 -23.17
C LEU A 23 -24.03 25.72 -23.63
N GLU A 24 -22.92 25.62 -22.91
CA GLU A 24 -21.87 24.64 -23.17
C GLU A 24 -22.38 23.20 -22.99
N HIS A 25 -23.18 22.96 -21.94
CA HIS A 25 -23.82 21.67 -21.74
C HIS A 25 -24.85 21.33 -22.82
N MET A 26 -25.64 22.32 -23.25
CA MET A 26 -26.55 22.17 -24.39
C MET A 26 -25.80 21.79 -25.66
N TYR A 27 -24.61 22.34 -25.88
CA TYR A 27 -23.82 22.09 -27.07
C TYR A 27 -23.12 20.73 -27.06
N THR A 28 -22.64 20.29 -25.90
CA THR A 28 -21.92 19.00 -25.73
C THR A 28 -22.88 17.82 -25.66
N ASN A 29 -23.73 17.79 -24.64
CA ASN A 29 -24.56 16.61 -24.35
C ASN A 29 -25.91 16.64 -25.05
N GLY A 30 -26.31 17.79 -25.62
CA GLY A 30 -27.43 17.92 -26.56
C GLY A 30 -28.84 17.56 -26.05
N ASP A 31 -28.95 16.97 -24.85
CA ASP A 31 -30.15 16.28 -24.42
C ASP A 31 -31.00 17.15 -23.50
N TYR A 32 -32.30 17.20 -23.81
CA TYR A 32 -33.33 17.76 -22.93
C TYR A 32 -34.22 16.61 -22.46
N PRO A 33 -34.42 16.41 -21.14
CA PRO A 33 -34.09 17.31 -20.04
C PRO A 33 -32.60 17.33 -19.64
N PHE A 34 -32.13 18.49 -19.15
CA PHE A 34 -30.74 18.70 -18.72
C PHE A 34 -30.30 17.66 -17.69
N LYS A 35 -29.08 17.14 -17.87
CA LYS A 35 -28.54 16.13 -16.95
C LYS A 35 -27.97 16.76 -15.68
N PHE A 36 -28.44 16.25 -14.53
CA PHE A 36 -27.98 16.62 -13.20
C PHE A 36 -27.41 15.39 -12.50
N GLY A 37 -26.21 15.48 -11.95
CA GLY A 37 -25.63 14.36 -11.20
C GLY A 37 -24.34 14.70 -10.49
N THR A 38 -23.98 13.84 -9.56
CA THR A 38 -22.81 14.01 -8.71
C THR A 38 -21.54 13.86 -9.52
N TYR A 39 -20.60 14.77 -9.33
CA TYR A 39 -19.28 14.70 -9.95
C TYR A 39 -18.45 13.58 -9.30
N MET A 40 -18.01 12.61 -10.09
CA MET A 40 -17.27 11.45 -9.61
C MET A 40 -15.75 11.59 -9.80
N GLY A 41 -15.32 12.33 -10.82
CA GLY A 41 -13.90 12.57 -11.08
C GLY A 41 -13.58 13.08 -12.49
N CYS A 42 -12.30 13.24 -12.76
CA CYS A 42 -11.76 13.63 -14.06
C CYS A 42 -10.67 12.63 -14.47
N ASP A 43 -10.57 12.31 -15.76
CA ASP A 43 -9.40 11.62 -16.29
C ASP A 43 -8.27 12.59 -16.65
N ALA A 44 -7.12 12.05 -17.03
CA ALA A 44 -5.98 12.84 -17.53
C ALA A 44 -6.29 13.59 -18.84
N GLY A 45 -7.30 13.15 -19.60
CA GLY A 45 -7.77 13.79 -20.83
C GLY A 45 -8.68 15.00 -20.59
N GLY A 46 -9.01 15.31 -19.34
CA GLY A 46 -9.91 16.41 -18.99
C GLY A 46 -11.40 16.07 -19.11
N ASN A 47 -11.74 14.81 -19.37
CA ASN A 47 -13.12 14.32 -19.40
C ASN A 47 -13.66 14.24 -17.96
N ARG A 48 -14.85 14.80 -17.75
CA ARG A 48 -15.50 14.85 -16.44
C ARG A 48 -16.62 13.83 -16.35
N TYR A 49 -16.64 13.06 -15.27
CA TYR A 49 -17.56 11.94 -15.08
C TYR A 49 -18.62 12.25 -14.04
N TYR A 50 -19.87 11.91 -14.35
CA TYR A 50 -21.01 12.20 -13.49
C TYR A 50 -21.91 10.98 -13.32
N GLU A 51 -22.55 10.89 -12.15
CA GLU A 51 -23.49 9.82 -11.82
C GLU A 51 -24.75 10.34 -11.12
N ASN A 52 -25.91 9.83 -11.51
CA ASN A 52 -27.16 9.99 -10.78
C ASN A 52 -28.04 8.73 -10.92
N ARG A 53 -28.10 7.93 -9.85
CA ARG A 53 -28.86 6.67 -9.77
C ARG A 53 -30.33 6.87 -9.36
N VAL A 54 -30.72 8.08 -8.95
CA VAL A 54 -32.05 8.35 -8.40
C VAL A 54 -33.01 8.77 -9.51
N ASP A 55 -32.59 9.71 -10.35
CA ASP A 55 -33.49 10.34 -11.32
C ASP A 55 -33.44 9.69 -12.71
N TYR A 56 -32.35 8.96 -13.03
CA TYR A 56 -32.14 8.38 -14.36
C TYR A 56 -32.19 6.84 -14.34
N PRO A 57 -32.73 6.23 -15.41
CA PRO A 57 -32.74 4.78 -15.54
C PRO A 57 -31.33 4.21 -15.73
N PHE A 58 -31.21 2.91 -15.48
CA PHE A 58 -30.00 2.16 -15.78
C PHE A 58 -29.60 2.33 -17.25
N GLY A 59 -28.30 2.49 -17.51
CA GLY A 59 -27.75 2.86 -18.83
C GLY A 59 -27.69 4.37 -19.12
N GLN A 60 -28.50 5.21 -18.46
CA GLN A 60 -28.42 6.68 -18.60
C GLN A 60 -27.92 7.40 -17.33
N HIS A 61 -27.90 6.69 -16.21
CA HIS A 61 -27.44 7.17 -14.90
C HIS A 61 -25.97 7.61 -14.84
N ARG A 62 -25.12 7.20 -15.80
CA ARG A 62 -23.72 7.62 -15.92
C ARG A 62 -23.53 8.33 -17.25
N TRP A 63 -22.76 9.42 -17.25
CA TRP A 63 -22.36 10.10 -18.49
C TRP A 63 -21.02 10.80 -18.29
N VAL A 64 -20.43 11.16 -19.42
CA VAL A 64 -19.19 11.92 -19.52
C VAL A 64 -19.47 13.28 -20.13
N GLU A 65 -18.77 14.29 -19.66
CA GLU A 65 -18.63 15.58 -20.33
C GLU A 65 -17.22 15.69 -20.88
N PRO A 66 -17.07 15.83 -22.20
CA PRO A 66 -15.77 15.77 -22.82
C PRO A 66 -14.90 16.98 -22.45
N GLY A 67 -13.59 16.74 -22.31
CA GLY A 67 -12.60 17.80 -22.14
C GLY A 67 -12.42 18.63 -23.42
N ASP A 68 -12.28 17.94 -24.56
CA ASP A 68 -12.34 18.55 -25.90
C ASP A 68 -13.74 18.40 -26.49
N ILE A 69 -14.46 19.52 -26.53
CA ILE A 69 -15.84 19.59 -26.98
C ILE A 69 -15.98 19.30 -28.49
N HIS A 70 -14.99 19.65 -29.31
CA HIS A 70 -15.13 19.64 -30.76
C HIS A 70 -14.64 18.34 -31.40
N ASN A 71 -13.70 17.63 -30.78
CA ASN A 71 -13.14 16.38 -31.31
C ASN A 71 -13.31 15.20 -30.35
N PHE A 72 -14.43 15.16 -29.62
CA PHE A 72 -14.71 14.04 -28.73
C PHE A 72 -15.03 12.76 -29.51
N ASP A 73 -14.38 11.67 -29.14
CA ASP A 73 -14.74 10.32 -29.55
C ASP A 73 -14.93 9.42 -28.33
N SER A 74 -15.77 8.39 -28.46
CA SER A 74 -15.95 7.34 -27.47
C SER A 74 -14.64 6.66 -27.06
N SER A 75 -13.67 6.56 -27.97
CA SER A 75 -12.34 6.01 -27.68
C SER A 75 -11.43 6.92 -26.86
N SER A 76 -11.80 8.20 -26.69
CA SER A 76 -11.05 9.15 -25.87
C SER A 76 -11.26 8.96 -24.38
N ILE A 77 -12.24 8.14 -23.98
CA ILE A 77 -12.42 7.73 -22.59
C ILE A 77 -11.26 6.83 -22.20
N SER A 78 -10.54 7.23 -21.15
CA SER A 78 -9.45 6.43 -20.61
C SER A 78 -9.91 5.03 -20.15
N PRO A 79 -9.04 4.01 -20.24
CA PRO A 79 -9.43 2.62 -19.93
C PRO A 79 -9.86 2.42 -18.48
N GLU A 80 -9.29 3.19 -17.55
CA GLU A 80 -9.69 3.20 -16.13
C GLU A 80 -11.18 3.59 -15.96
N TRP A 81 -11.64 4.61 -16.69
CA TRP A 81 -13.02 5.09 -16.60
C TRP A 81 -13.98 4.32 -17.51
N GLN A 82 -13.49 3.64 -18.54
CA GLN A 82 -14.31 2.85 -19.48
C GLN A 82 -15.09 1.74 -18.77
N CYS A 83 -14.45 0.99 -17.87
CA CYS A 83 -15.09 -0.08 -17.10
C CYS A 83 -16.20 0.46 -16.20
N TRP A 84 -15.99 1.62 -15.59
CA TRP A 84 -17.01 2.28 -14.78
C TRP A 84 -18.15 2.83 -15.65
N MET A 85 -17.86 3.48 -16.78
CA MET A 85 -18.89 4.03 -17.68
C MET A 85 -19.83 2.94 -18.20
N THR A 86 -19.27 1.78 -18.55
CA THR A 86 -20.01 0.60 -19.05
C THR A 86 -20.63 -0.25 -17.96
N SER A 87 -20.57 0.19 -16.70
CA SER A 87 -21.09 -0.55 -15.54
C SER A 87 -20.48 -1.95 -15.36
N MET A 88 -19.25 -2.17 -15.84
CA MET A 88 -18.47 -3.36 -15.47
C MET A 88 -18.00 -3.26 -14.01
N ASN A 89 -17.61 -2.05 -13.59
CA ASN A 89 -17.22 -1.74 -12.22
C ASN A 89 -18.22 -0.77 -11.58
N ASP A 90 -18.55 -0.99 -10.30
CA ASP A 90 -19.45 -0.11 -9.54
C ASP A 90 -18.75 1.14 -8.99
N VAL A 91 -17.46 1.01 -8.71
CA VAL A 91 -16.63 2.05 -8.08
C VAL A 91 -15.83 2.77 -9.16
N PRO A 92 -15.82 4.12 -9.18
CA PRO A 92 -14.99 4.85 -10.12
C PRO A 92 -13.50 4.79 -9.73
N PRO A 93 -12.57 5.01 -10.68
CA PRO A 93 -11.13 5.03 -10.40
C PRO A 93 -10.73 5.98 -9.27
N SER A 94 -11.41 7.13 -9.14
CA SER A 94 -11.16 8.11 -8.08
C SER A 94 -11.43 7.61 -6.66
N GLN A 95 -12.21 6.54 -6.50
CA GLN A 95 -12.59 5.96 -5.20
C GLN A 95 -12.12 4.51 -5.06
N GLU A 96 -11.35 4.01 -6.03
CA GLU A 96 -10.91 2.62 -6.07
C GLU A 96 -10.02 2.26 -4.87
N GLU A 97 -9.05 3.11 -4.55
CA GLU A 97 -8.12 2.88 -3.43
C GLU A 97 -8.86 2.81 -2.09
N ALA A 98 -9.73 3.79 -1.81
CA ALA A 98 -10.56 3.80 -0.61
C ALA A 98 -11.49 2.58 -0.52
N PHE A 99 -12.03 2.14 -1.66
CA PHE A 99 -12.84 0.93 -1.72
C PHE A 99 -12.01 -0.31 -1.39
N ILE A 100 -10.83 -0.47 -2.02
CA ILE A 100 -9.93 -1.59 -1.78
C ILE A 100 -9.54 -1.63 -0.30
N GLU A 101 -9.13 -0.51 0.28
CA GLU A 101 -8.79 -0.43 1.71
C GLU A 101 -9.96 -0.86 2.60
N SER A 102 -11.18 -0.38 2.32
CA SER A 102 -12.37 -0.75 3.07
C SER A 102 -12.67 -2.26 3.00
N LYS A 103 -12.44 -2.88 1.84
CA LYS A 103 -12.66 -4.31 1.63
C LYS A 103 -11.55 -5.13 2.27
N MET A 104 -10.30 -4.69 2.16
CA MET A 104 -9.16 -5.35 2.82
C MET A 104 -9.32 -5.35 4.35
N ALA A 105 -9.77 -4.24 4.93
CA ALA A 105 -10.04 -4.14 6.37
C ALA A 105 -11.18 -5.08 6.83
N ALA A 106 -12.17 -5.32 5.97
CA ALA A 106 -13.30 -6.20 6.27
C ALA A 106 -12.95 -7.70 6.15
N VAL A 107 -11.89 -8.06 5.41
CA VAL A 107 -11.49 -9.45 5.23
C VAL A 107 -10.69 -9.92 6.45
N PRO A 108 -11.20 -10.84 7.27
CA PRO A 108 -10.42 -11.40 8.36
C PRO A 108 -9.26 -12.22 7.78
N SER A 109 -8.03 -11.85 8.14
CA SER A 109 -6.85 -12.66 7.84
C SER A 109 -6.99 -13.99 8.60
N MET A 110 -7.36 -15.06 7.90
CA MET A 110 -7.55 -16.39 8.50
C MET A 110 -6.22 -16.99 9.00
N CYS A 111 -5.11 -16.61 8.38
CA CYS A 111 -3.77 -17.10 8.70
C CYS A 111 -2.80 -15.92 8.67
N ARG A 112 -1.98 -15.78 9.71
CA ARG A 112 -0.78 -14.93 9.64
C ARG A 112 0.09 -15.46 8.50
N SER A 113 0.37 -14.62 7.51
CA SER A 113 1.38 -14.94 6.51
C SER A 113 2.77 -14.78 7.16
N ASP A 114 3.56 -15.84 7.15
CA ASP A 114 4.99 -15.78 7.51
C ASP A 114 5.87 -15.40 6.31
N ALA A 115 5.25 -15.04 5.18
CA ALA A 115 5.99 -14.48 4.06
C ALA A 115 6.63 -13.15 4.49
N PRO A 116 7.92 -12.92 4.16
CA PRO A 116 8.58 -11.65 4.46
C PRO A 116 7.98 -10.46 3.67
N VAL A 117 7.10 -10.73 2.69
CA VAL A 117 6.48 -9.73 1.81
C VAL A 117 4.95 -9.78 1.98
N SER A 118 4.32 -8.62 2.06
CA SER A 118 2.86 -8.46 2.20
C SER A 118 2.09 -8.66 0.91
N THR A 119 2.75 -8.57 -0.25
CA THR A 119 2.18 -8.71 -1.59
C THR A 119 2.83 -9.85 -2.37
N ASN A 120 2.02 -10.51 -3.19
CA ASN A 120 2.39 -11.58 -4.11
C ASN A 120 3.22 -11.12 -5.33
N VAL A 121 3.48 -9.81 -5.46
CA VAL A 121 4.22 -9.22 -6.59
C VAL A 121 5.69 -8.92 -6.25
N GLY A 122 6.15 -9.26 -5.04
CA GLY A 122 7.51 -8.90 -4.58
C GLY A 122 7.65 -7.40 -4.34
N HIS A 123 8.83 -6.96 -3.90
CA HIS A 123 9.08 -5.57 -3.53
C HIS A 123 8.99 -4.66 -4.78
N GLN A 124 7.84 -4.02 -5.00
CA GLN A 124 7.67 -2.96 -5.98
C GLN A 124 8.21 -1.66 -5.39
N GLN A 125 9.53 -1.53 -5.29
CA GLN A 125 10.13 -0.19 -5.29
C GLN A 125 9.85 0.45 -6.65
N GLN A 126 10.09 1.76 -6.82
CA GLN A 126 10.13 2.33 -8.17
C GLN A 126 11.17 1.55 -8.98
N THR A 127 10.70 0.56 -9.74
CA THR A 127 11.53 -0.22 -10.64
C THR A 127 12.16 0.80 -11.56
N TYR A 128 13.49 0.91 -11.47
CA TYR A 128 14.33 1.84 -12.21
C TYR A 128 13.74 2.17 -13.57
N ASN A 129 13.06 3.32 -13.63
CA ASN A 129 12.42 3.81 -14.84
C ASN A 129 13.52 4.38 -15.72
N PHE A 130 14.33 3.50 -16.33
CA PHE A 130 15.35 3.91 -17.27
C PHE A 130 14.64 4.44 -18.52
N HIS A 131 14.46 5.76 -18.58
CA HIS A 131 13.83 6.48 -19.70
C HIS A 131 12.44 5.98 -20.12
N HIS A 132 11.52 5.74 -19.17
CA HIS A 132 10.10 5.43 -19.47
C HIS A 132 9.87 4.11 -20.24
N LEU A 133 10.85 3.22 -20.28
CA LEU A 133 10.74 1.91 -20.92
C LEU A 133 10.31 0.85 -19.90
N HIS A 134 9.14 0.24 -20.16
CA HIS A 134 8.60 -0.84 -19.32
C HIS A 134 9.32 -2.18 -19.50
N ASN A 135 10.14 -2.34 -20.55
CA ASN A 135 10.82 -3.60 -20.87
C ASN A 135 12.33 -3.43 -21.03
N LEU A 136 13.07 -3.64 -19.93
CA LEU A 136 14.53 -3.54 -19.89
C LEU A 136 15.25 -4.65 -20.67
N SER A 137 14.57 -5.76 -21.03
CA SER A 137 15.18 -6.85 -21.80
C SER A 137 15.59 -6.46 -23.23
N GLN A 138 15.09 -5.31 -23.71
CA GLN A 138 15.44 -4.72 -24.99
C GLN A 138 16.70 -3.84 -24.92
N VAL A 139 17.11 -3.43 -23.71
CA VAL A 139 18.34 -2.68 -23.46
C VAL A 139 19.49 -3.67 -23.34
N ARG A 140 20.02 -4.10 -24.48
CA ARG A 140 21.16 -5.03 -24.55
C ARG A 140 22.36 -4.41 -25.21
N SER A 141 23.53 -4.86 -24.80
CA SER A 141 24.77 -4.65 -25.54
C SER A 141 24.61 -5.16 -26.98
N ARG A 142 25.13 -4.40 -27.94
CA ARG A 142 25.11 -4.78 -29.37
C ARG A 142 26.27 -5.70 -29.76
N GLY A 143 27.15 -6.00 -28.80
CA GLY A 143 28.28 -6.90 -28.93
C GLY A 143 29.07 -6.94 -27.64
N TYR A 144 29.91 -7.98 -27.50
CA TYR A 144 30.73 -8.19 -26.30
C TYR A 144 31.57 -6.95 -25.99
N ASN A 145 31.32 -6.33 -24.83
CA ASN A 145 32.03 -5.17 -24.34
C ASN A 145 31.99 -3.92 -25.27
N ILE A 146 30.95 -3.78 -26.11
CA ILE A 146 30.76 -2.60 -26.98
C ILE A 146 29.70 -1.65 -26.39
N GLY A 147 28.81 -2.17 -25.53
CA GLY A 147 27.65 -1.42 -25.03
C GLY A 147 26.57 -1.25 -26.11
N ASN A 148 25.70 -0.25 -25.95
CA ASN A 148 24.67 0.08 -26.93
C ASN A 148 24.43 1.60 -26.97
N PRO A 149 24.98 2.29 -27.99
CA PRO A 149 24.92 3.75 -28.08
C PRO A 149 23.50 4.28 -28.36
N ILE A 150 22.59 3.46 -28.88
CA ILE A 150 21.21 3.87 -29.17
C ILE A 150 20.39 4.05 -27.88
N VAL A 151 20.68 3.23 -26.86
CA VAL A 151 20.01 3.27 -25.56
C VAL A 151 20.90 3.86 -24.47
N GLY A 152 22.09 4.38 -24.84
CA GLY A 152 23.05 4.99 -23.91
C GLY A 152 23.73 4.01 -22.95
N LEU A 153 23.79 2.71 -23.26
CA LEU A 153 24.44 1.72 -22.41
C LEU A 153 25.97 1.74 -22.63
N PRO A 154 26.81 2.04 -21.62
CA PRO A 154 28.25 2.06 -21.80
C PRO A 154 28.85 0.64 -21.95
N PRO A 155 30.06 0.52 -22.54
CA PRO A 155 30.80 -0.73 -22.60
C PRO A 155 31.02 -1.36 -21.21
N GLY A 156 30.86 -2.67 -21.10
CA GLY A 156 31.17 -3.43 -19.87
C GLY A 156 30.07 -3.46 -18.82
N VAL A 157 28.97 -2.73 -19.00
CA VAL A 157 27.79 -2.84 -18.15
C VAL A 157 27.08 -4.16 -18.41
N LYS A 158 26.69 -4.85 -17.33
CA LYS A 158 25.95 -6.12 -17.39
C LYS A 158 24.58 -5.89 -18.04
N ASP A 159 24.26 -6.69 -19.04
CA ASP A 159 22.96 -6.61 -19.71
C ASP A 159 21.82 -6.89 -18.71
N SER A 160 20.79 -6.05 -18.76
CA SER A 160 19.61 -6.18 -17.91
C SER A 160 18.68 -7.24 -18.48
N TYR A 161 18.81 -8.48 -18.00
CA TYR A 161 17.83 -9.53 -18.31
C TYR A 161 16.63 -9.43 -17.38
N TYR A 162 15.44 -9.71 -17.92
CA TYR A 162 14.31 -10.00 -17.05
C TYR A 162 14.65 -11.27 -16.25
N THR A 163 14.82 -11.08 -14.95
CA THR A 163 14.96 -12.15 -13.98
C THR A 163 13.70 -12.14 -13.15
N GLN A 164 13.14 -13.32 -12.89
CA GLN A 164 11.94 -13.43 -12.07
C GLN A 164 12.20 -12.76 -10.70
N PRO A 165 11.29 -11.93 -10.18
CA PRO A 165 11.40 -11.37 -8.84
C PRO A 165 11.66 -12.50 -7.82
N GLY A 166 12.67 -12.33 -6.96
CA GLY A 166 13.12 -13.34 -6.00
C GLY A 166 14.08 -14.41 -6.56
N SER A 167 14.45 -14.34 -7.85
CA SER A 167 15.50 -15.17 -8.41
C SER A 167 16.87 -14.79 -7.83
N PRO A 168 17.72 -15.74 -7.39
CA PRO A 168 19.08 -15.45 -6.91
C PRO A 168 19.98 -14.72 -7.91
N TYR A 169 19.59 -14.70 -9.19
CA TYR A 169 20.31 -14.04 -10.28
C TYR A 169 19.89 -12.57 -10.50
N ASN A 170 18.88 -12.10 -9.77
CA ASN A 170 18.43 -10.72 -9.84
C ASN A 170 19.19 -9.89 -8.80
N ASP A 171 20.15 -9.08 -9.25
CA ASP A 171 20.98 -8.23 -8.38
C ASP A 171 20.11 -7.28 -7.52
N ALA A 172 18.96 -6.82 -8.02
CA ALA A 172 18.01 -5.98 -7.27
C ALA A 172 17.22 -6.75 -6.19
N SER A 173 17.23 -8.07 -6.22
CA SER A 173 16.63 -8.93 -5.17
C SER A 173 17.65 -9.42 -4.15
N ILE A 174 18.95 -9.21 -4.41
CA ILE A 174 20.01 -9.55 -3.47
C ILE A 174 20.06 -8.42 -2.44
N GLU A 175 19.43 -8.63 -1.29
CA GLU A 175 19.60 -7.71 -0.17
C GLU A 175 21.05 -7.75 0.32
N GLU A 176 21.66 -6.58 0.48
CA GLU A 176 22.96 -6.48 1.12
C GLU A 176 22.86 -6.99 2.56
N ARG A 177 23.87 -7.74 3.01
CA ARG A 177 23.87 -8.32 4.34
C ARG A 177 24.04 -7.23 5.40
N VAL A 178 22.94 -6.81 6.03
CA VAL A 178 22.96 -5.90 7.18
C VAL A 178 23.18 -6.69 8.47
N PRO A 179 24.25 -6.41 9.25
CA PRO A 179 24.42 -6.99 10.58
C PRO A 179 23.41 -6.39 11.57
N ILE A 180 22.86 -7.21 12.47
CA ILE A 180 21.89 -6.77 13.50
C ILE A 180 22.59 -5.97 14.60
N GLY A 181 23.86 -6.28 14.86
CA GLY A 181 24.70 -5.60 15.84
C GLY A 181 26.09 -6.22 15.93
N ASP A 182 26.89 -5.73 16.87
CA ASP A 182 28.23 -6.24 17.18
C ASP A 182 28.27 -6.79 18.61
N LEU A 183 28.92 -7.94 18.81
CA LEU A 183 29.04 -8.54 20.15
C LEU A 183 29.96 -7.68 21.05
N ASP A 184 30.95 -7.05 20.45
CA ASP A 184 32.03 -6.31 21.12
C ASP A 184 31.81 -4.79 21.04
N GLU A 185 30.56 -4.34 20.84
CA GLU A 185 30.21 -2.92 20.70
C GLU A 185 30.73 -2.08 21.89
N ALA A 186 30.75 -2.65 23.09
CA ALA A 186 31.27 -2.01 24.30
C ALA A 186 32.81 -1.91 24.37
N THR A 187 33.54 -2.74 23.62
CA THR A 187 35.01 -2.82 23.62
C THR A 187 35.67 -2.29 22.34
N GLY A 188 34.89 -1.66 21.46
CA GLY A 188 35.37 -1.06 20.22
C GLY A 188 35.03 -1.83 18.95
N GLY A 189 34.16 -2.83 19.03
CA GLY A 189 33.66 -3.63 17.91
C GLY A 189 34.65 -4.70 17.43
N GLY A 190 34.20 -5.50 16.44
CA GLY A 190 35.03 -6.51 15.77
C GLY A 190 34.33 -7.84 15.48
N ARG A 191 33.13 -8.08 16.02
CA ARG A 191 32.38 -9.34 15.85
C ARG A 191 30.91 -9.08 15.48
N PRO A 192 30.65 -8.54 14.27
CA PRO A 192 29.29 -8.29 13.79
C PRO A 192 28.53 -9.59 13.53
N PHE A 193 27.30 -9.68 14.04
CA PHE A 193 26.44 -10.86 13.88
C PHE A 193 25.17 -10.55 13.08
N LYS A 194 24.68 -11.57 12.36
CA LYS A 194 23.46 -11.48 11.53
C LYS A 194 22.20 -12.08 12.16
N SER A 195 22.36 -12.81 13.27
CA SER A 195 21.26 -13.45 14.00
C SER A 195 21.71 -13.83 15.40
N ASP A 196 20.76 -14.06 16.31
CA ASP A 196 21.07 -14.48 17.68
C ASP A 196 21.83 -15.81 17.73
N LYS A 197 21.50 -16.75 16.82
CA LYS A 197 22.28 -17.99 16.67
C LYS A 197 23.73 -17.73 16.28
N TRP A 198 24.00 -16.70 15.47
CA TRP A 198 25.36 -16.29 15.13
C TRP A 198 26.05 -15.63 16.32
N LYS A 199 25.34 -14.79 17.08
CA LYS A 199 25.82 -14.19 18.32
C LYS A 199 26.30 -15.27 19.30
N GLU A 200 25.52 -16.33 19.48
CA GLU A 200 25.92 -17.48 20.31
C GLU A 200 27.10 -18.25 19.73
N ARG A 201 27.22 -18.39 18.41
CA ARG A 201 28.36 -19.08 17.77
C ARG A 201 29.67 -18.30 17.91
N LEU A 202 29.61 -16.98 17.88
CA LEU A 202 30.78 -16.10 18.00
C LEU A 202 31.30 -15.97 19.44
N ARG A 203 30.49 -16.32 20.44
CA ARG A 203 30.90 -16.34 21.85
C ARG A 203 31.84 -17.50 22.14
N THR A 204 32.87 -17.22 22.93
CA THR A 204 33.80 -18.25 23.44
C THR A 204 33.11 -19.16 24.45
N SER A 205 33.67 -20.33 24.73
CA SER A 205 33.14 -21.27 25.73
C SER A 205 33.10 -20.66 27.14
N GLU A 206 34.08 -19.82 27.46
CA GLU A 206 34.19 -19.12 28.74
C GLU A 206 33.10 -18.06 28.91
N GLU A 207 32.86 -17.24 27.87
CA GLU A 207 31.77 -16.25 27.86
C GLU A 207 30.40 -16.92 28.03
N LYS A 208 30.19 -18.08 27.38
CA LYS A 208 28.94 -18.85 27.53
C LYS A 208 28.75 -19.36 28.95
N ALA A 209 29.81 -19.91 29.55
CA ALA A 209 29.77 -20.39 30.93
C ALA A 209 29.50 -19.24 31.91
N ALA A 210 30.11 -18.06 31.70
CA ALA A 210 29.89 -16.88 32.52
C ALA A 210 28.43 -16.38 32.44
N ILE A 211 27.83 -16.37 31.25
CA ILE A 211 26.42 -15.97 31.06
C ILE A 211 25.48 -17.00 31.71
N ALA A 212 25.75 -18.30 31.54
CA ALA A 212 24.97 -19.35 32.17
C ALA A 212 25.03 -19.23 33.70
N ALA A 213 26.22 -19.02 34.27
CA ALA A 213 26.39 -18.80 35.71
C ALA A 213 25.66 -17.53 36.19
N ALA A 214 25.68 -16.45 35.41
CA ALA A 214 24.95 -15.23 35.72
C ALA A 214 23.42 -15.44 35.70
N GLN A 215 22.91 -16.16 34.70
CA GLN A 215 21.49 -16.54 34.60
C GLN A 215 21.06 -17.44 35.76
N GLU A 216 21.89 -18.42 36.13
CA GLU A 216 21.64 -19.27 37.30
C GLU A 216 21.62 -18.47 38.60
N ALA A 217 22.54 -17.50 38.75
CA ALA A 217 22.58 -16.63 39.91
C ALA A 217 21.33 -15.71 39.98
N GLU A 218 20.88 -15.19 38.85
CA GLU A 218 19.66 -14.39 38.75
C GLU A 218 18.40 -15.24 39.01
N ALA A 219 18.34 -16.45 38.46
CA ALA A 219 17.25 -17.40 38.72
C ALA A 219 17.18 -17.78 40.20
N LYS A 220 18.32 -18.01 40.86
CA LYS A 220 18.37 -18.22 42.31
C LYS A 220 17.88 -17.01 43.09
N ARG A 221 18.33 -15.80 42.73
CA ARG A 221 17.86 -14.55 43.36
C ARG A 221 16.36 -14.33 43.20
N THR A 222 15.81 -14.60 42.03
CA THR A 222 14.36 -14.45 41.77
C THR A 222 13.54 -15.50 42.52
N LEU A 223 14.03 -16.75 42.60
CA LEU A 223 13.41 -17.80 43.41
C LEU A 223 13.46 -17.47 44.90
N ASP A 224 14.59 -17.00 45.42
CA ASP A 224 14.74 -16.61 46.82
C ASP A 224 13.83 -15.42 47.16
N ALA A 225 13.74 -14.43 46.27
CA ALA A 225 12.82 -13.30 46.41
C ALA A 225 11.35 -13.76 46.37
N ALA A 226 10.98 -14.68 45.47
CA ALA A 226 9.64 -15.25 45.40
C ALA A 226 9.29 -16.06 46.66
N GLN A 227 10.23 -16.85 47.17
CA GLN A 227 10.06 -17.60 48.42
C GLN A 227 9.94 -16.67 49.63
N ALA A 228 10.74 -15.61 49.70
CA ALA A 228 10.63 -14.60 50.74
C ALA A 228 9.28 -13.86 50.69
N ALA A 229 8.82 -13.49 49.50
CA ALA A 229 7.51 -12.88 49.29
C ALA A 229 6.36 -13.84 49.64
N GLN A 230 6.47 -15.13 49.31
CA GLN A 230 5.50 -16.15 49.69
C GLN A 230 5.45 -16.36 51.20
N LYS A 231 6.60 -16.44 51.88
CA LYS A 231 6.67 -16.51 53.35
C LYS A 231 6.06 -15.26 53.99
N GLY A 232 6.31 -14.08 53.43
CA GLY A 232 5.67 -12.83 53.85
C GLY A 232 4.14 -12.85 53.69
N ARG A 233 3.62 -13.34 52.55
CA ARG A 233 2.18 -13.51 52.32
C ARG A 233 1.54 -14.50 53.30
N ILE A 234 2.18 -15.63 53.56
CA ILE A 234 1.70 -16.64 54.52
C ILE A 234 1.67 -16.07 55.95
N ALA A 235 2.71 -15.33 56.35
CA ALA A 235 2.77 -14.66 57.65
C ALA A 235 1.67 -13.60 57.80
N ALA A 236 1.43 -12.79 56.77
CA ALA A 236 0.36 -11.79 56.75
C ALA A 236 -1.04 -12.42 56.80
N MET A 237 -1.27 -13.58 56.15
CA MET A 237 -2.53 -14.32 56.26
C MET A 237 -2.74 -14.92 57.64
N ARG A 238 -1.68 -15.43 58.30
CA ARG A 238 -1.76 -15.93 59.68
C ARG A 238 -2.06 -14.82 60.68
N GLY A 239 -1.53 -13.62 60.48
CA GLY A 239 -1.81 -12.45 61.33
C GLY A 239 -3.25 -11.91 61.25
N ARG A 240 -4.02 -12.29 60.21
CA ARG A 240 -5.42 -11.87 60.04
C ARG A 240 -6.45 -12.78 60.71
N GLY A 241 -6.02 -13.87 61.36
CA GLY A 241 -6.89 -14.85 62.01
C GLY A 241 -6.98 -14.68 63.53
N ALA A 242 -7.57 -13.59 64.03
CA ALA A 242 -8.03 -13.46 65.42
C ALA A 242 -9.01 -12.27 65.57
N GLY A 243 -10.08 -12.25 64.79
CA GLY A 243 -11.23 -11.37 65.03
C GLY A 243 -12.20 -12.05 65.98
N THR A 244 -12.22 -11.66 67.24
CA THR A 244 -13.19 -12.14 68.24
C THR A 244 -14.62 -11.80 67.80
N VAL A 245 -15.43 -12.81 67.49
CA VAL A 245 -16.89 -12.69 67.46
C VAL A 245 -17.34 -12.65 68.92
N ARG A 246 -17.81 -11.49 69.40
CA ARG A 246 -18.50 -11.39 70.69
C ARG A 246 -19.96 -11.86 70.51
N PRO A 247 -20.52 -12.56 71.51
CA PRO A 247 -21.87 -13.14 71.45
C PRO A 247 -22.97 -12.10 71.34
#